data_AF-A0AAV0D0A0-F1
#
_entry.id   AF-A0AAV0D0A0-F1
#
_cell.length_a   1.000
_cell.length_b   1.000
_cell.length_c   1.000
_cell.angle_alpha   90.00
_cell.angle_beta   90.00
_cell.angle_gamma   90.00
#
_symmetry.space_group_name_H-M   'P 1'
#
loop_
_entity.id
_entity.type
_entity.pdbx_description
1 polymer ?
#
loop_
_entity_poly.entity_id
_entity_poly.type
_entity_poly.pdbx_seq_one_letter_code
_entity_poly.pdbx_strand_id
1 'polypeptide(L)'
;MADEIELKTAPADFRFPTTNQTRHCFTRYVEFHRLWQQKVRRLISVKNSLSTIGHFARVNGLINGMNKGRVEHSLDLFNSM
;
A
#
# COMPACT_ATOMS: atom_id res chain seq x y z
N MET A 1 25.38 0.08 -22.92
CA MET A 1 24.99 1.42 -22.45
C MET A 1 24.46 1.23 -21.05
N ALA A 2 25.17 1.72 -20.03
CA ALA A 2 24.73 1.58 -18.65
C ALA A 2 23.64 2.63 -18.40
N ASP A 3 22.49 2.19 -17.89
CA ASP A 3 21.39 3.09 -17.52
C ASP A 3 21.87 4.08 -16.44
N GLU A 4 21.49 5.35 -16.60
CA GLU A 4 21.85 6.43 -15.68
C GLU A 4 21.10 6.24 -14.34
N ILE A 5 21.83 5.89 -13.28
CA ILE A 5 21.25 5.69 -11.94
C ILE A 5 21.16 7.04 -11.23
N GLU A 6 19.95 7.56 -11.05
CA GLU A 6 19.71 8.77 -10.24
C GLU A 6 19.94 8.48 -8.74
N LEU A 7 21.04 9.01 -8.18
CA LEU A 7 21.31 8.96 -6.75
C LEU A 7 20.47 10.00 -5.99
N LYS A 8 19.42 9.54 -5.29
CA LYS A 8 18.60 10.36 -4.40
C LYS A 8 18.88 10.04 -2.94
N THR A 9 18.81 11.07 -2.09
CA THR A 9 18.95 10.94 -0.64
C THR A 9 17.75 11.57 0.08
N ALA A 10 17.60 11.26 1.36
CA ALA A 10 16.56 11.87 2.18
C ALA A 10 16.75 13.41 2.25
N PRO A 11 15.66 14.19 2.20
CA PRO A 11 15.75 15.65 2.30
C PRO A 11 16.19 16.07 3.71
N ALA A 12 16.80 17.25 3.80
CA ALA A 12 17.19 17.84 5.08
C ALA A 12 15.94 18.15 5.94
N ASP A 13 15.92 17.66 7.18
CA ASP A 13 14.89 17.98 8.17
C ASP A 13 15.39 19.10 9.09
N PHE A 14 14.88 20.31 8.87
CA PHE A 14 15.29 21.51 9.62
C PHE A 14 15.03 21.43 11.13
N ARG A 15 14.22 20.47 11.60
CA ARG A 15 14.01 20.23 13.03
C ARG A 15 15.23 19.62 13.70
N PHE A 16 16.13 19.02 12.93
CA PHE A 16 17.34 18.35 13.41
C PHE A 16 18.61 18.90 12.71
N PRO A 17 19.01 20.16 13.00
CA PRO A 17 20.10 20.84 12.28
C PRO A 17 21.51 20.41 12.70
N THR A 18 21.64 19.55 13.71
CA THR A 18 22.93 19.11 14.27
C THR A 18 23.56 17.99 13.44
N THR A 19 24.89 17.88 13.44
CA THR A 19 25.60 16.78 12.78
C THR A 19 25.20 15.39 13.32
N ASN A 20 24.89 15.26 14.63
CA ASN A 20 24.38 14.02 15.18
C ASN A 20 22.93 13.77 14.74
N GLN A 21 22.71 12.72 13.94
CA GLN A 21 21.41 12.37 13.35
C GLN A 21 20.62 11.29 14.12
N THR A 22 21.08 10.88 15.30
CA THR A 22 20.44 9.78 16.07
C THR A 22 18.95 10.04 16.35
N ARG A 23 18.60 11.28 16.71
CA ARG A 23 17.20 11.67 16.97
C ARG A 23 16.35 11.69 15.70
N HIS A 24 16.92 12.10 14.57
CA HIS A 24 16.26 12.05 13.26
C HIS A 24 15.96 10.59 12.88
N CYS A 25 16.96 9.70 12.94
CA CYS A 25 16.79 8.28 12.65
C CYS A 25 15.73 7.62 13.53
N PHE A 26 15.79 7.83 14.85
CA PHE A 26 14.83 7.24 15.78
C PHE A 26 13.40 7.74 15.56
N THR A 27 13.22 9.04 15.30
CA THR A 27 11.90 9.62 15.02
C THR A 27 11.27 8.98 13.77
N ARG A 28 12.05 8.86 12.67
CA ARG A 28 11.58 8.26 11.41
C ARG A 28 11.24 6.78 11.58
N TYR A 29 12.02 6.03 12.37
CA TYR A 29 11.72 4.64 12.69
C TYR A 29 10.37 4.49 13.40
N VAL A 30 10.12 5.29 14.44
CA VAL A 30 8.84 5.25 15.19
C VAL A 30 7.66 5.66 14.31
N GLU A 31 7.81 6.70 13.48
CA GLU A 31 6.79 7.14 12.52
C GLU A 31 6.39 6.00 11.57
N PHE A 32 7.36 5.30 10.99
CA PHE A 32 7.11 4.17 10.09
C PHE A 32 6.25 3.09 10.77
N HIS A 33 6.61 2.67 11.98
CA HIS A 33 5.86 1.62 12.68
C HIS A 33 4.45 2.06 13.07
N ARG A 34 4.25 3.33 13.44
CA ARG A 34 2.91 3.88 13.71
C ARG A 34 2.04 3.86 12.46
N LEU A 35 2.58 4.29 11.32
CA LEU A 35 1.86 4.29 10.04
C LEU A 35 1.58 2.86 9.55
N TRP A 36 2.54 1.95 9.73
CA TRP A 36 2.37 0.55 9.38
C TRP A 36 1.23 -0.10 10.16
N GLN A 37 1.20 0.10 11.50
CA GLN A 37 0.12 -0.40 12.34
C GLN A 37 -1.24 0.16 11.92
N GLN A 38 -1.32 1.46 11.62
CA GLN A 38 -2.56 2.07 11.11
C GLN A 38 -2.99 1.49 9.76
N LYS A 39 -2.04 1.29 8.83
CA LYS A 39 -2.30 0.70 7.51
C LYS A 39 -2.81 -0.74 7.66
N VAL A 40 -2.17 -1.57 8.49
CA VAL A 40 -2.61 -2.94 8.76
C VAL A 40 -4.02 -2.95 9.35
N ARG A 41 -4.29 -2.11 10.36
CA ARG A 41 -5.62 -2.00 10.97
C ARG A 41 -6.69 -1.60 9.94
N ARG A 42 -6.39 -0.64 9.07
CA ARG A 42 -7.29 -0.21 8.00
C ARG A 42 -7.56 -1.35 7.01
N LEU A 43 -6.52 -2.06 6.57
CA LEU A 43 -6.66 -3.18 5.63
C LEU A 43 -7.51 -4.32 6.23
N ILE A 44 -7.33 -4.64 7.51
CA ILE A 44 -8.17 -5.63 8.21
C ILE A 44 -9.63 -5.17 8.24
N SER A 45 -9.89 -3.91 8.59
CA SER A 45 -11.25 -3.35 8.63
C SER A 45 -11.95 -3.46 7.27
N VAL A 46 -11.26 -3.05 6.19
CA VAL A 46 -11.80 -3.10 4.82
C VAL A 46 -12.05 -4.55 4.37
N LYS A 47 -11.14 -5.48 4.67
CA LYS A 47 -11.33 -6.90 4.35
C LYS A 47 -12.55 -7.47 5.07
N ASN A 48 -12.72 -7.16 6.36
CA ASN A 48 -13.87 -7.62 7.13
C ASN A 48 -15.18 -7.05 6.58
N SER A 49 -15.23 -5.76 6.22
CA SER A 49 -16.42 -5.16 5.61
C SER A 49 -16.74 -5.79 4.25
N LEU A 50 -15.73 -6.03 3.40
CA LEU A 50 -15.92 -6.66 2.11
C LEU A 50 -16.40 -8.11 2.24
N SER A 51 -15.90 -8.85 3.22
CA SER A 51 -16.38 -10.21 3.52
C SER A 51 -17.86 -10.21 3.92
N THR A 52 -18.28 -9.29 4.79
CA THR A 52 -19.69 -9.17 5.22
C THR A 52 -20.59 -8.75 4.07
N ILE A 53 -20.18 -7.77 3.25
CA ILE A 53 -20.92 -7.32 2.07
C ILE A 53 -21.02 -8.46 1.04
N GLY A 54 -19.93 -9.19 0.79
CA GLY A 54 -19.93 -10.34 -0.11
C GLY A 54 -20.86 -11.46 0.36
N HIS A 55 -20.87 -11.76 1.65
CA HIS A 55 -21.81 -12.73 2.23
C HIS A 55 -23.26 -12.27 2.09
N PHE A 56 -23.56 -11.00 2.39
CA PHE A 56 -24.90 -10.42 2.21
C PHE A 56 -25.35 -10.46 0.75
N ALA A 57 -24.47 -10.07 -0.18
CA ALA A 57 -24.76 -10.12 -1.61
C ALA A 57 -24.99 -11.56 -2.11
N ARG A 58 -24.27 -12.55 -1.56
CA ARG A 58 -24.48 -13.98 -1.83
C ARG A 58 -25.84 -14.49 -1.37
N VAL A 59 -26.20 -14.22 -0.11
CA VAL A 59 -27.46 -14.70 0.49
C VAL A 59 -28.68 -14.07 -0.20
N ASN A 60 -28.58 -12.80 -0.60
CA ASN A 60 -29.65 -12.11 -1.33
C ASN A 60 -29.63 -12.35 -2.84
N GLY A 61 -28.76 -13.25 -3.34
CA GLY A 61 -28.71 -13.61 -4.76
C GLY A 61 -28.20 -12.51 -5.71
N LEU A 62 -27.65 -11.40 -5.20
CA LEU A 62 -27.19 -10.25 -5.99
C LEU A 62 -25.94 -10.55 -6.85
N ILE A 63 -25.23 -11.66 -6.57
CA ILE A 63 -24.02 -12.08 -7.30
C ILE A 63 -24.23 -13.29 -8.22
N ASN A 64 -25.43 -13.89 -8.25
CA ASN A 64 -25.73 -15.00 -9.15
C ASN A 64 -25.95 -14.45 -10.57
N GLY A 65 -24.87 -14.29 -11.34
CA GLY A 65 -24.97 -13.86 -12.75
C GLY A 65 -23.78 -13.09 -13.33
N MET A 66 -22.72 -12.80 -12.57
CA MET A 66 -21.51 -12.19 -13.15
C MET A 66 -20.71 -13.25 -13.93
N ASN A 67 -20.97 -13.36 -15.23
CA ASN A 67 -20.17 -14.16 -16.15
C ASN A 67 -18.70 -13.74 -16.08
N LYS A 68 -17.84 -14.73 -15.83
CA LYS A 68 -16.39 -14.67 -15.71
C LYS A 68 -15.76 -14.39 -17.09
N GLY A 69 -15.92 -13.19 -17.61
CA GLY A 69 -15.41 -12.84 -18.93
C GLY A 69 -15.18 -11.34 -19.07
N ARG A 70 -14.04 -10.86 -18.54
CA ARG A 70 -13.27 -9.68 -19.01
C ARG A 70 -12.22 -9.26 -17.95
N VAL A 71 -11.24 -10.11 -17.63
CA VAL A 71 -9.99 -9.64 -16.97
C VAL A 71 -8.79 -10.51 -17.36
N GLU A 72 -8.59 -10.81 -18.64
CA GLU A 72 -7.33 -11.42 -19.10
C GLU A 72 -6.45 -10.40 -19.85
N HIS A 73 -7.02 -9.34 -20.45
CA HIS A 73 -6.26 -8.41 -21.31
C HIS A 73 -5.54 -7.25 -20.58
N SER A 74 -5.63 -7.15 -19.24
CA SER A 74 -5.03 -6.04 -18.48
C SER A 74 -3.76 -6.44 -17.72
N LEU A 75 -3.55 -7.74 -17.48
CA LEU A 75 -2.39 -8.24 -16.72
C LEU A 75 -1.15 -8.45 -17.60
N ASP A 76 -1.32 -8.55 -18.91
CA ASP A 76 -0.21 -8.68 -19.85
C ASP A 76 0.53 -7.35 -20.11
N LEU A 77 -0.14 -6.20 -19.93
CA LEU A 77 0.48 -4.87 -20.07
C LEU A 77 1.30 -4.46 -18.85
N PHE A 78 1.03 -5.01 -17.67
CA PHE A 78 1.77 -4.68 -16.45
C PHE A 78 3.04 -5.53 -16.28
N ASN A 79 3.12 -6.71 -16.89
CA ASN A 79 4.29 -7.59 -16.81
C ASN A 79 5.31 -7.37 -17.95
N SER A 80 5.04 -6.44 -18.88
CA SER A 80 5.95 -6.08 -19.97
C SER A 80 6.57 -4.68 -19.80
N MET A 81 6.44 -4.08 -18.62
CA MET A 81 7.00 -2.76 -18.28
C MET A 81 7.97 -2.86 -17.11
#